data_AF-A0A0W1AIH6-F1
#
_entry.id   AF-A0A0W1AIH6-F1
#
_cell.length_a   1.000
_cell.length_b   1.000
_cell.length_c   1.000
_cell.angle_alpha   90.00
_cell.angle_beta   90.00
_cell.angle_gamma   90.00
#
_symmetry.space_group_name_H-M   'P 1'
#
loop_
_entity.id
_entity.type
_entity.pdbx_description
1 polymer ?
#
loop_
_entity_poly.entity_id
_entity_poly.type
_entity_poly.pdbx_seq_one_letter_code
_entity_poly.pdbx_strand_id
1 'polypeptide(L)' 'GKGLSGTKPGSLLRKHIPISTNQWDTSQVGFMEADTVAHCGTSLMGDFVWSITMTDIFSGWTEMRATWNKGA' A
#
# COMPACT_ATOMS: atom_id res chain seq x y z
N GLY A 1 -21.63 0.17 4.44
CA GLY A 1 -21.01 1.40 4.97
C GLY A 1 -19.64 1.56 4.36
N LYS A 2 -19.15 2.79 4.19
CA LYS A 2 -17.81 3.05 3.66
C LYS A 2 -16.76 2.71 4.73
N GLY A 3 -15.70 1.97 4.37
CA GLY A 3 -14.59 1.65 5.29
C GLY A 3 -13.80 2.88 5.71
N LEU A 4 -13.06 2.76 6.83
CA LEU A 4 -12.14 3.80 7.30
C LEU A 4 -10.89 3.83 6.40
N SER A 5 -10.38 5.03 6.10
CA SER A 5 -9.15 5.23 5.32
C SER A 5 -8.15 6.05 6.14
N GLY A 6 -6.96 5.48 6.38
CA GLY A 6 -5.85 6.21 7.00
C GLY A 6 -5.15 7.21 6.08
N THR A 7 -5.49 7.21 4.79
CA THR A 7 -5.00 8.21 3.83
C THR A 7 -6.09 9.25 3.56
N LYS A 8 -5.68 10.52 3.51
CA LYS A 8 -6.52 11.58 2.95
C LYS A 8 -6.42 11.52 1.43
N PRO A 9 -7.53 11.60 0.67
CA PRO A 9 -7.47 11.73 -0.79
C PRO A 9 -6.77 13.05 -1.14
N GLY A 10 -5.46 12.98 -1.39
CA GLY A 10 -4.64 14.15 -1.67
C GLY A 10 -4.46 14.32 -3.18
N SER A 11 -5.03 15.38 -3.75
CA SER A 11 -4.72 15.80 -5.13
C SER A 11 -3.24 16.16 -5.33
N LEU A 12 -2.52 16.48 -4.24
CA LEU A 12 -1.12 16.88 -4.25
C LEU A 12 -0.16 15.71 -4.49
N LEU A 13 -0.27 14.62 -3.74
CA LEU A 13 0.65 13.48 -3.85
C LEU A 13 0.47 12.73 -5.17
N ARG A 14 -0.76 12.66 -5.68
CA ARG A 14 -1.04 12.02 -6.98
C ARG A 14 -0.31 12.68 -8.16
N LYS A 15 0.05 13.98 -8.07
CA LYS A 15 0.86 14.66 -9.08
C LYS A 15 2.36 14.40 -8.95
N HIS A 16 2.83 14.06 -7.75
CA HIS A 16 4.25 13.90 -7.44
C HIS A 16 4.70 12.44 -7.41
N ILE A 17 3.76 11.50 -7.26
CA ILE A 17 4.01 10.07 -7.33
C ILE A 17 3.60 9.64 -8.74
N PRO A 18 4.56 9.30 -9.61
CA PRO A 18 4.25 8.82 -10.94
C PRO A 18 3.51 7.48 -10.83
N ILE A 19 2.26 7.44 -11.26
CA ILE A 19 1.45 6.23 -11.33
C ILE A 19 1.41 5.80 -12.80
N SER A 20 1.80 4.56 -13.09
CA SER A 20 1.75 3.99 -14.44
C SER A 20 2.53 4.80 -15.50
N THR A 21 3.76 5.19 -15.17
CA THR A 21 4.62 5.98 -16.06
C THR A 21 5.26 5.17 -17.21
N ASN A 22 4.68 4.01 -17.54
CA ASN A 22 5.13 3.11 -18.62
C ASN A 22 6.62 2.72 -18.55
N GLN A 23 7.21 2.84 -17.36
CA GLN A 23 8.62 2.61 -17.08
C GLN A 23 8.91 1.16 -16.62
N TRP A 24 7.85 0.39 -16.38
CA TRP A 24 7.95 -0.96 -15.84
C TRP A 24 7.76 -1.95 -16.97
N ASP A 25 8.71 -2.86 -17.11
CA ASP A 25 8.52 -4.04 -17.93
C ASP A 25 7.88 -5.13 -17.07
N THR A 26 6.55 -5.15 -17.05
CA THR A 26 5.78 -6.12 -16.26
C THR A 26 5.76 -7.51 -16.90
N SER A 27 6.53 -7.76 -17.97
CA SER A 27 6.72 -9.08 -18.57
C SER A 27 7.91 -9.85 -17.97
N GLN A 28 8.56 -9.29 -16.95
CA GLN A 28 9.62 -9.93 -16.18
C GLN A 28 9.49 -9.65 -14.68
N VAL A 29 10.11 -10.50 -13.86
CA VAL A 29 10.20 -10.32 -12.41
C VAL A 29 10.96 -9.05 -12.04
N GLY A 30 10.66 -8.47 -10.87
CA GLY A 30 11.39 -7.36 -10.27
C GLY A 30 10.59 -6.06 -10.13
N PHE A 31 9.31 -6.06 -10.51
CA PHE A 31 8.42 -4.92 -10.37
C PHE A 31 7.27 -5.27 -9.43
N MET A 32 7.16 -4.54 -8.31
CA MET A 32 6.19 -4.84 -7.26
C MET A 32 5.16 -3.73 -7.08
N GLU A 33 3.91 -4.13 -6.85
CA GLU A 33 2.89 -3.28 -6.25
C GLU A 33 2.84 -3.50 -4.74
N ALA A 34 2.60 -2.44 -3.98
CA ALA A 34 2.49 -2.50 -2.53
C ALA A 34 1.24 -1.79 -2.03
N ASP A 35 0.54 -2.42 -1.09
CA ASP A 35 -0.63 -1.86 -0.39
C ASP A 35 -0.47 -1.97 1.13
N THR A 36 -1.23 -1.18 1.88
CA THR A 36 -1.27 -1.26 3.35
C THR A 36 -2.69 -1.29 3.91
N VAL A 37 -2.95 -2.20 4.86
CA VAL A 37 -4.23 -2.31 5.59
C VAL A 37 -4.04 -1.93 7.06
N ALA A 38 -4.92 -1.06 7.55
CA ALA A 38 -4.98 -0.62 8.95
C ALA A 38 -5.91 -1.52 9.79
N HIS A 39 -5.36 -2.27 10.74
CA HIS A 39 -6.14 -3.12 11.66
C HIS A 39 -6.66 -2.33 12.88
N CYS A 40 -7.44 -1.28 12.59
CA CYS A 40 -7.82 -0.22 13.54
C CYS A 40 -9.23 -0.38 14.15
N GLY A 41 -9.94 -1.46 13.83
CA GLY A 41 -11.32 -1.66 14.28
C GLY A 41 -12.25 -0.53 13.79
N THR A 42 -12.84 0.20 14.73
CA THR A 42 -13.81 1.28 14.44
C THR A 42 -13.22 2.69 14.51
N SER A 43 -11.92 2.84 14.79
CA SER A 43 -11.28 4.15 14.95
C SER A 43 -9.87 4.16 14.38
N LEU A 44 -9.53 5.19 13.61
CA LEU A 44 -8.16 5.43 13.14
C LEU A 44 -7.28 6.14 14.18
N MET A 45 -7.81 6.41 15.38
CA MET A 45 -7.04 7.03 16.47
C MET A 45 -6.27 5.98 17.26
N GLY A 46 -5.02 6.31 17.62
CA GLY A 46 -4.15 5.45 18.43
C GLY A 46 -3.25 4.55 17.59
N ASP A 47 -2.67 3.55 18.27
CA ASP A 47 -1.71 2.64 17.69
C ASP A 47 -2.35 1.30 17.33
N PHE A 48 -1.98 0.77 16.17
CA PHE A 48 -2.50 -0.52 15.70
C PHE A 48 -1.55 -1.16 14.68
N VAL A 49 -1.79 -2.44 14.43
CA VAL A 49 -1.04 -3.20 13.43
C VAL A 49 -1.42 -2.73 12.03
N TRP A 50 -0.42 -2.61 11.18
CA TRP A 50 -0.58 -2.47 9.74
C TRP A 50 -0.07 -3.73 9.07
N SER A 51 -0.79 -4.20 8.05
CA SER A 51 -0.22 -5.16 7.10
C SER A 51 0.30 -4.39 5.90
N ILE A 52 1.53 -4.66 5.47
CA ILE A 52 2.03 -4.33 4.14
C ILE A 52 1.98 -5.60 3.29
N THR A 53 1.40 -5.49 2.10
CA THR A 53 1.35 -6.56 1.10
C THR A 53 2.14 -6.09 -0.10
N MET A 54 3.10 -6.90 -0.56
CA MET A 54 3.91 -6.63 -1.74
C MET A 54 3.74 -7.77 -2.72
N THR A 55 3.37 -7.46 -3.96
CA THR A 55 3.15 -8.44 -5.01
C THR A 55 4.01 -8.10 -6.21
N ASP A 56 4.85 -9.04 -6.64
CA ASP A 56 5.54 -8.94 -7.93
C ASP A 56 4.52 -9.11 -9.06
N ILE A 57 4.46 -8.13 -9.96
CA ILE A 57 3.41 -8.01 -10.98
C ILE A 57 3.49 -9.18 -11.98
N PHE A 58 4.69 -9.61 -12.35
CA PHE A 58 4.88 -10.65 -13.36
C PHE A 58 4.65 -12.05 -12.81
N SER A 59 5.34 -12.41 -11.73
CA SER A 59 5.27 -13.75 -11.15
C SER A 59 4.00 -14.00 -10.34
N GLY A 60 3.35 -12.93 -9.86
CA GLY A 60 2.24 -13.00 -8.91
C GLY A 60 2.66 -13.41 -7.50
N TRP A 61 3.96 -13.58 -7.24
CA TRP A 61 4.45 -13.90 -5.91
C TRP A 61 4.14 -12.74 -4.96
N THR A 62 3.62 -13.08 -3.78
CA THR A 62 3.14 -12.11 -2.80
C THR A 62 3.76 -12.40 -1.45
N GLU A 63 4.27 -11.36 -0.82
CA GLU A 63 4.72 -11.37 0.57
C GLU A 63 3.92 -10.38 1.41
N MET A 64 3.78 -10.72 2.69
CA MET A 64 3.05 -9.90 3.65
C MET A 64 3.87 -9.74 4.92
N ARG A 65 3.83 -8.54 5.49
CA ARG A 65 4.43 -8.27 6.79
C ARG A 65 3.50 -7.44 7.66
N ALA A 66 3.43 -7.80 8.94
CA ALA A 66 2.81 -6.96 9.96
C ALA A 66 3.85 -5.97 10.51
N THR A 67 3.48 -4.71 10.60
CA THR A 67 4.27 -3.65 11.23
C THR A 67 3.45 -2.96 12.31
N TRP A 68 4.13 -2.51 13.37
CA TRP A 68 3.49 -1.66 14.37
C TRP A 68 3.47 -0.22 13.84
N ASN A 69 2.28 0.34 13.64
CA ASN A 69 2.08 1.69 13.10
C ASN A 69 2.71 1.96 11.72
N LYS A 70 2.53 3.20 11.24
CA LYS A 70 2.98 3.70 9.93
C LYS A 70 4.16 4.67 10.14
N GLY A 71 5.38 4.15 10.19
CA GLY A 71 6.61 4.94 10.34
C GLY A 71 7.43 4.70 11.62
N ALA A 72 7.32 3.51 12.22
CA ALA A 72 8.38 2.99 13.09
C ALA A 72 9.56 2.50 12.26
#